data_AF-A0A9J7M2P0-F1
#
_entry.id   AF-A0A9J7M2P0-F1
#
_cell.length_a   1.000
_cell.length_b   1.000
_cell.length_c   1.000
_cell.angle_alpha   90.00
_cell.angle_beta   90.00
_cell.angle_gamma   90.00
#
_symmetry.space_group_name_H-M   'P 1'
#
loop_
_entity.id
_entity.type
_entity.pdbx_description
1 polymer ?
#
loop_
_entity_poly.entity_id
_entity_poly.type
_entity_poly.pdbx_seq_one_letter_code
_entity_poly.pdbx_strand_id
1 'polypeptide(L)'
;MRLTQQTTSQPQPTLIPAHIRPCAVMCNRGLFWRQECSCLLEAWRVSRTGAMFSPLSRRGLCVLAVCLVPWLTVGQTTDDSFRDNKGTEFVLSFVENFQRAGHRPQLLISGTSPEPTSVVVDVPLVGFTSVVNVRFGEVATVNLPRDGVEMRGSRKGRHAVSIRAEDDIIVYGVFTERDSTDGYLGLPIDVLGTEYLVPCSTVTSNRPEEGFVHIPSEFGLVGAYDNTTVVIVPSQPVVFEDQSYDAKARITTTLGKIETLQIQSSDDLTGSLIISSKPVAVLSGNVFASVGTRAEVRGSGAHIAEMIPPVSTWGKQFALVPLKERDKGDVFRVLASKDNTQVNLTGNVPRVIQAGEFWEFNLPSYRYKYLTASEPILLVQYSKSKTVDQARADPFMMLIPAVSQYATNYSFTTVDFAVLRLVGTYHLNIVVSTAEKNGLRLNDNPLDSQVQWTVIPGTKMSAARLDVMCGSHTLVHVSPGVTFGVSLYGFTDWDGYGYPGGLRLTAGAWWAGTPQGVDAGPNINDKEFLIDPQYNREDIRNMAPTDIPPEAVQWKDYTESKVLIIGFCAMLLVLVIAALIQIQNRCKDDISSTSMEVLELEDPSSDH
;
A
#
# COMPACT_ATOMS: atom_id res chain seq x y z
N MET A 1 2.51 -22.78 62.80
CA MET A 1 3.38 -23.82 63.38
C MET A 1 4.74 -23.74 62.70
N ARG A 2 5.78 -23.75 63.54
CA ARG A 2 7.24 -23.74 63.29
C ARG A 2 7.70 -25.04 62.61
N LEU A 3 8.58 -25.04 61.59
CA LEU A 3 10.05 -25.31 61.54
C LEU A 3 10.29 -25.91 60.12
N THR A 4 11.41 -25.84 59.39
CA THR A 4 12.85 -25.68 59.70
C THR A 4 13.62 -25.38 58.39
N GLN A 5 14.70 -24.61 58.49
CA GLN A 5 15.78 -24.50 57.50
C GLN A 5 16.67 -25.76 57.49
N GLN A 6 17.29 -26.07 56.35
CA GLN A 6 18.66 -26.61 56.31
C GLN A 6 19.36 -26.27 54.99
N THR A 7 20.68 -26.12 55.09
CA THR A 7 21.62 -25.40 54.24
C THR A 7 22.50 -26.32 53.37
N THR A 8 22.94 -25.76 52.23
CA THR A 8 24.25 -25.90 51.55
C THR A 8 24.78 -27.26 51.05
N SER A 9 25.04 -27.32 49.72
CA SER A 9 26.36 -27.67 49.16
C SER A 9 26.42 -27.37 47.65
N GLN A 10 27.35 -26.51 47.21
CA GLN A 10 27.85 -26.44 45.83
C GLN A 10 28.83 -27.59 45.55
N PRO A 11 29.09 -27.90 44.27
CA PRO A 11 30.42 -27.57 43.75
C PRO A 11 30.46 -26.88 42.38
N GLN A 12 31.62 -26.27 42.17
CA GLN A 12 32.13 -25.34 41.14
C GLN A 12 32.39 -25.97 39.73
N PRO A 13 32.80 -25.17 38.72
CA PRO A 13 32.45 -25.30 37.31
C PRO A 13 33.56 -25.94 36.44
N THR A 14 33.17 -26.41 35.26
CA THR A 14 34.10 -26.87 34.20
C THR A 14 34.16 -25.90 33.03
N LEU A 15 35.24 -25.11 33.03
CA LEU A 15 36.22 -24.88 31.96
C LEU A 15 35.75 -24.60 30.51
N ILE A 16 36.06 -23.37 30.13
CA ILE A 16 36.32 -22.81 28.78
C ILE A 16 37.40 -23.62 28.03
N PRO A 17 37.36 -23.64 26.69
CA PRO A 17 38.55 -23.18 25.97
C PRO A 17 38.23 -22.10 24.92
N ALA A 18 39.09 -21.09 24.90
CA ALA A 18 39.14 -20.01 23.94
C ALA A 18 39.99 -20.40 22.73
N HIS A 19 39.77 -19.65 21.65
CA HIS A 19 40.59 -19.50 20.43
C HIS A 19 40.66 -20.70 19.48
N ILE A 20 40.15 -20.54 18.24
CA ILE A 20 40.93 -20.48 16.98
C ILE A 20 40.10 -19.76 15.89
N ARG A 21 40.54 -18.56 15.43
CA ARG A 21 40.54 -18.19 14.00
C ARG A 21 41.99 -18.38 13.55
N PRO A 22 42.28 -18.92 12.34
CA PRO A 22 42.54 -18.00 11.22
C PRO A 22 42.25 -18.57 9.80
N CYS A 23 42.38 -17.66 8.82
CA CYS A 23 42.61 -17.87 7.38
C CYS A 23 41.41 -18.39 6.56
N ALA A 24 40.82 -17.58 5.68
CA ALA A 24 41.38 -17.14 4.39
C ALA A 24 41.80 -18.33 3.51
N VAL A 25 40.91 -18.74 2.60
CA VAL A 25 41.26 -19.49 1.40
C VAL A 25 40.57 -18.82 0.20
N MET A 26 41.41 -18.12 -0.57
CA MET A 26 41.20 -17.87 -1.99
C MET A 26 41.30 -19.18 -2.76
N CYS A 27 40.38 -19.39 -3.71
CA CYS A 27 40.58 -20.11 -4.97
C CYS A 27 39.37 -19.74 -5.85
N ASN A 28 39.40 -18.72 -6.70
CA ASN A 28 40.11 -18.53 -7.97
C ASN A 28 39.84 -19.62 -9.04
N ARG A 29 38.88 -19.32 -9.93
CA ARG A 29 38.78 -19.57 -11.40
C ARG A 29 37.28 -19.62 -11.77
N GLY A 30 36.76 -18.92 -12.79
CA GLY A 30 37.42 -18.48 -14.01
C GLY A 30 37.04 -17.08 -14.48
N LEU A 31 38.04 -16.46 -15.12
CA LEU A 31 37.97 -15.27 -15.96
C LEU A 31 37.18 -15.54 -17.24
N PHE A 32 36.55 -14.47 -17.75
CA PHE A 32 36.35 -14.00 -19.14
C PHE A 32 35.06 -13.16 -19.09
N TRP A 33 35.03 -11.82 -19.11
CA TRP A 33 35.78 -10.81 -19.84
C TRP A 33 35.76 -9.46 -19.06
N ARG A 34 36.85 -8.70 -19.12
CA ARG A 34 36.93 -7.27 -18.74
C ARG A 34 37.60 -6.50 -19.88
N GLN A 35 36.93 -5.49 -20.40
CA GLN A 35 37.37 -4.29 -21.14
C GLN A 35 36.06 -3.65 -21.61
N GLU A 36 35.49 -2.64 -20.95
CA GLU A 36 35.76 -1.19 -21.03
C GLU A 36 34.91 -0.59 -19.87
N CYS A 37 35.38 0.24 -18.95
CA CYS A 37 35.56 1.69 -19.08
C CYS A 37 36.13 2.19 -17.75
N SER A 38 37.30 2.80 -17.78
CA SER A 38 37.85 3.61 -16.70
C SER A 38 38.43 4.86 -17.33
N CYS A 39 37.58 5.87 -17.52
CA CYS A 39 37.91 7.23 -17.90
C CYS A 39 36.65 8.06 -17.71
N LEU A 40 36.41 8.64 -16.52
CA LEU A 40 35.51 9.79 -16.27
C LEU A 40 35.45 10.19 -14.78
N LEU A 41 36.57 10.09 -14.05
CA LEU A 41 36.68 10.56 -12.66
C LEU A 41 37.97 11.34 -12.45
N GLU A 42 38.18 12.36 -13.28
CA GLU A 42 39.28 13.32 -13.07
C GLU A 42 38.99 14.68 -13.74
N ALA A 43 37.82 15.25 -13.47
CA ALA A 43 37.54 16.66 -13.78
C ALA A 43 36.34 17.14 -12.97
N TRP A 44 36.52 17.40 -11.67
CA TRP A 44 35.72 18.41 -10.94
C TRP A 44 36.29 18.66 -9.52
N ARG A 45 37.45 19.33 -9.47
CA ARG A 45 37.94 20.08 -8.30
C ARG A 45 38.72 21.29 -8.82
N VAL A 46 38.53 22.46 -8.16
CA VAL A 46 39.18 23.79 -8.36
C VAL A 46 38.48 24.67 -9.43
N SER A 47 38.06 25.94 -9.24
CA SER A 47 38.03 26.89 -8.11
C SER A 47 37.09 28.08 -8.43
N ARG A 48 36.61 28.76 -7.36
CA ARG A 48 35.95 30.08 -7.33
C ARG A 48 36.88 31.21 -7.81
N THR A 49 36.34 32.24 -8.50
CA THR A 49 36.46 33.71 -8.19
C THR A 49 35.82 34.60 -9.28
N GLY A 50 34.86 35.45 -8.87
CA GLY A 50 34.66 36.88 -9.19
C GLY A 50 34.76 37.49 -10.61
N ALA A 51 33.62 38.07 -11.04
CA ALA A 51 33.40 39.40 -11.63
C ALA A 51 33.56 39.71 -13.16
N MET A 52 32.40 40.10 -13.74
CA MET A 52 32.06 41.12 -14.78
C MET A 52 33.05 41.51 -15.90
N PHE A 53 32.62 41.36 -17.16
CA PHE A 53 32.15 42.40 -18.12
C PHE A 53 32.08 41.81 -19.54
N SER A 54 31.03 42.14 -20.30
CA SER A 54 30.91 41.98 -21.77
C SER A 54 31.67 43.12 -22.50
N PRO A 55 31.75 43.24 -23.86
CA PRO A 55 31.04 42.50 -24.92
C PRO A 55 31.85 42.14 -26.21
N LEU A 56 31.17 41.43 -27.13
CA LEU A 56 31.38 41.34 -28.60
C LEU A 56 32.67 40.69 -29.15
N SER A 57 32.54 39.51 -29.75
CA SER A 57 32.43 39.37 -31.22
C SER A 57 32.41 37.90 -31.66
N ARG A 58 31.67 37.63 -32.72
CA ARG A 58 31.40 36.32 -33.33
C ARG A 58 32.68 35.70 -33.93
N ARG A 59 32.92 34.41 -33.68
CA ARG A 59 33.33 33.36 -34.64
C ARG A 59 33.79 32.10 -33.88
N GLY A 60 33.28 30.93 -34.26
CA GLY A 60 33.93 29.64 -33.98
C GLY A 60 33.17 28.65 -33.09
N LEU A 61 32.00 28.19 -33.52
CA LEU A 61 31.44 26.89 -33.10
C LEU A 61 30.99 26.18 -34.38
N CYS A 62 31.70 25.11 -34.78
CA CYS A 62 31.24 24.06 -35.70
C CYS A 62 32.40 23.08 -35.99
N VAL A 63 32.55 22.03 -35.17
CA VAL A 63 32.97 20.70 -35.66
C VAL A 63 32.12 19.67 -34.92
N LEU A 64 31.49 18.81 -35.73
CA LEU A 64 30.44 17.87 -35.40
C LEU A 64 30.91 16.73 -34.51
N ALA A 65 30.13 16.46 -33.46
CA ALA A 65 30.02 15.15 -32.85
C ALA A 65 28.96 14.35 -33.63
N VAL A 66 29.42 13.32 -34.34
CA VAL A 66 28.61 12.19 -34.79
C VAL A 66 28.47 11.25 -33.60
N CYS A 67 27.28 11.15 -33.02
CA CYS A 67 26.81 9.99 -32.23
C CYS A 67 25.29 10.13 -31.99
N LEU A 68 24.53 9.31 -32.73
CA LEU A 68 23.30 8.62 -32.32
C LEU A 68 22.42 9.34 -31.27
N VAL A 69 21.45 10.12 -31.74
CA VAL A 69 20.26 10.45 -30.97
C VAL A 69 19.19 9.40 -31.29
N PRO A 70 18.92 8.40 -30.43
CA PRO A 70 17.69 7.65 -30.54
C PRO A 70 16.55 8.64 -30.28
N TRP A 71 15.51 8.52 -31.11
CA TRP A 71 14.30 9.32 -31.01
C TRP A 71 13.73 9.20 -29.59
N LEU A 72 13.70 10.31 -28.85
CA LEU A 72 12.81 10.45 -27.70
C LEU A 72 11.39 10.60 -28.25
N THR A 73 10.79 9.48 -28.64
CA THR A 73 9.36 9.33 -28.44
C THR A 73 9.15 9.36 -26.94
N VAL A 74 8.71 10.51 -26.41
CA VAL A 74 7.90 10.48 -25.19
C VAL A 74 6.58 9.83 -25.62
N GLY A 75 6.62 8.51 -25.78
CA GLY A 75 5.45 7.73 -25.50
C GLY A 75 5.16 8.01 -24.04
N GLN A 76 3.95 8.47 -23.74
CA GLN A 76 3.39 8.15 -22.44
C GLN A 76 3.36 6.62 -22.40
N THR A 77 4.43 6.02 -21.90
CA THR A 77 4.26 4.81 -21.13
C THR A 77 3.38 5.27 -19.98
N THR A 78 2.09 4.96 -20.06
CA THR A 78 1.40 4.60 -18.84
C THR A 78 2.27 3.49 -18.27
N ASP A 79 3.17 3.86 -17.36
CA ASP A 79 3.87 2.90 -16.55
C ASP A 79 2.75 2.30 -15.71
N ASP A 80 2.11 1.27 -16.26
CA ASP A 80 1.28 0.33 -15.52
C ASP A 80 2.25 -0.50 -14.67
N SER A 81 3.08 0.20 -13.88
CA SER A 81 3.69 -0.36 -12.70
C SER A 81 2.54 -0.98 -11.95
N PHE A 82 2.61 -2.29 -11.74
CA PHE A 82 1.54 -3.02 -11.09
C PHE A 82 1.34 -2.39 -9.72
N ARG A 83 0.30 -1.57 -9.56
CA ARG A 83 -0.06 -0.99 -8.27
C ARG A 83 -0.18 -2.13 -7.28
N ASP A 84 0.64 -2.11 -6.23
CA ASP A 84 0.69 -3.12 -5.19
C ASP A 84 1.16 -2.47 -3.88
N ASN A 85 1.36 -3.25 -2.83
CA ASN A 85 1.76 -2.69 -1.53
C ASN A 85 3.24 -2.26 -1.46
N LYS A 86 3.97 -2.23 -2.58
CA LYS A 86 5.36 -1.80 -2.69
C LYS A 86 5.39 -0.41 -3.31
N GLY A 87 6.23 0.46 -2.77
CA GLY A 87 6.39 1.80 -3.32
C GLY A 87 7.49 2.59 -2.63
N THR A 88 7.69 3.83 -3.06
CA THR A 88 8.77 4.71 -2.59
C THR A 88 8.30 5.83 -1.66
N GLU A 89 7.02 6.20 -1.66
CA GLU A 89 6.47 7.26 -0.80
C GLU A 89 5.22 6.75 -0.06
N PHE A 90 5.20 6.93 1.27
CA PHE A 90 4.05 6.58 2.11
C PHE A 90 3.68 7.75 3.01
N VAL A 91 2.39 7.82 3.33
CA VAL A 91 1.85 8.68 4.38
C VAL A 91 0.82 7.87 5.18
N LEU A 92 1.06 7.73 6.48
CA LEU A 92 0.23 6.89 7.37
C LEU A 92 0.20 7.44 8.80
N SER A 93 -0.65 6.86 9.64
CA SER A 93 -0.94 7.30 11.01
C SER A 93 -1.48 6.12 11.83
N PHE A 94 -1.69 6.30 13.12
CA PHE A 94 -2.26 5.30 14.02
C PHE A 94 -3.56 5.84 14.61
N VAL A 95 -4.63 5.04 14.53
CA VAL A 95 -5.89 5.33 15.24
C VAL A 95 -5.73 5.14 16.75
N GLU A 96 -6.69 5.64 17.54
CA GLU A 96 -6.53 5.72 18.99
C GLU A 96 -6.53 4.33 19.62
N ASN A 97 -5.46 3.95 20.30
CA ASN A 97 -5.47 2.72 21.08
C ASN A 97 -6.22 2.98 22.41
N PHE A 98 -6.76 1.98 23.10
CA PHE A 98 -7.25 2.12 24.48
C PHE A 98 -6.10 2.09 25.49
N GLN A 99 -5.16 1.17 25.28
CA GLN A 99 -4.10 0.87 26.23
C GLN A 99 -3.02 1.95 26.25
N ARG A 100 -2.51 2.26 27.44
CA ARG A 100 -1.54 3.35 27.71
C ARG A 100 -0.39 2.88 28.59
N ALA A 101 0.18 1.69 28.31
CA ALA A 101 1.27 1.15 29.12
C ALA A 101 2.65 1.73 28.72
N GLY A 102 2.68 2.67 27.78
CA GLY A 102 3.88 3.45 27.43
C GLY A 102 4.71 2.83 26.30
N HIS A 103 4.16 1.85 25.60
CA HIS A 103 4.77 1.31 24.39
C HIS A 103 4.58 2.27 23.21
N ARG A 104 5.49 2.19 22.24
CA ARG A 104 5.53 3.07 21.08
C ARG A 104 5.00 2.34 19.85
N PRO A 105 4.18 3.00 19.01
CA PRO A 105 3.92 2.50 17.67
C PRO A 105 5.23 2.27 16.90
N GLN A 106 5.23 1.30 16.00
CA GLN A 106 6.40 0.89 15.22
C GLN A 106 6.08 0.84 13.73
N LEU A 107 7.10 1.09 12.92
CA LEU A 107 7.11 0.70 11.52
C LEU A 107 8.04 -0.50 11.34
N LEU A 108 7.57 -1.48 10.59
CA LEU A 108 8.36 -2.61 10.11
C LEU A 108 8.54 -2.43 8.60
N ILE A 109 9.77 -2.19 8.17
CA ILE A 109 10.10 -1.79 6.80
C ILE A 109 10.95 -2.89 6.16
N SER A 110 10.49 -3.45 5.04
CA SER A 110 11.21 -4.46 4.25
C SER A 110 11.64 -3.89 2.90
N GLY A 111 12.84 -4.24 2.45
CA GLY A 111 13.27 -3.96 1.08
C GLY A 111 12.63 -4.93 0.08
N THR A 112 12.61 -4.55 -1.19
CA THR A 112 12.16 -5.42 -2.30
C THR A 112 13.29 -5.85 -3.24
N SER A 113 14.46 -5.20 -3.13
CA SER A 113 15.66 -5.42 -3.93
C SER A 113 16.77 -6.09 -3.12
N PRO A 114 17.65 -6.92 -3.72
CA PRO A 114 18.85 -7.41 -3.05
C PRO A 114 19.85 -6.28 -2.71
N GLU A 115 19.82 -5.18 -3.45
CA GLU A 115 20.62 -3.99 -3.15
C GLU A 115 20.01 -3.20 -1.98
N PRO A 116 20.85 -2.55 -1.15
CA PRO A 116 20.35 -1.83 0.01
C PRO A 116 19.64 -0.55 -0.43
N THR A 117 18.41 -0.36 0.04
CA THR A 117 17.62 0.84 -0.20
C THR A 117 17.59 1.70 1.06
N SER A 118 17.96 2.98 0.92
CA SER A 118 17.87 3.97 2.01
C SER A 118 16.42 4.43 2.18
N VAL A 119 15.96 4.49 3.44
CA VAL A 119 14.60 4.89 3.81
C VAL A 119 14.64 5.96 4.88
N VAL A 120 13.99 7.10 4.61
CA VAL A 120 13.80 8.21 5.54
C VAL A 120 12.39 8.14 6.11
N VAL A 121 12.30 8.12 7.45
CA VAL A 121 11.05 8.15 8.21
C VAL A 121 10.99 9.48 8.96
N ASP A 122 9.99 10.30 8.66
CA ASP A 122 9.78 11.62 9.25
C ASP A 122 8.44 11.69 9.98
N VAL A 123 8.44 12.20 11.21
CA VAL A 123 7.25 12.54 12.00
C VAL A 123 7.28 14.05 12.29
N PRO A 124 6.69 14.87 11.40
CA PRO A 124 6.91 16.32 11.43
C PRO A 124 6.37 17.02 12.67
N LEU A 125 5.27 16.53 13.26
CA LEU A 125 4.63 17.15 14.43
C LEU A 125 5.58 17.29 15.62
N VAL A 126 6.51 16.34 15.78
CA VAL A 126 7.46 16.29 16.90
C VAL A 126 8.92 16.44 16.44
N GLY A 127 9.15 16.73 15.15
CA GLY A 127 10.49 16.88 14.59
C GLY A 127 11.37 15.63 14.67
N PHE A 128 10.77 14.44 14.62
CA PHE A 128 11.51 13.17 14.63
C PHE A 128 11.85 12.74 13.20
N THR A 129 13.09 12.34 12.99
CA THR A 129 13.58 11.78 11.73
C THR A 129 14.46 10.57 12.02
N SER A 130 14.30 9.51 11.23
CA SER A 130 15.14 8.32 11.28
C SER A 130 15.50 7.89 9.86
N VAL A 131 16.72 7.38 9.67
CA VAL A 131 17.17 6.80 8.40
C VAL A 131 17.56 5.35 8.64
N VAL A 132 17.03 4.44 7.84
CA VAL A 132 17.35 3.01 7.87
C VAL A 132 17.72 2.53 6.48
N ASN A 133 18.44 1.41 6.40
CA ASN A 133 18.73 0.75 5.13
C ASN A 133 18.13 -0.66 5.20
N VAL A 134 17.50 -1.10 4.11
CA VAL A 134 16.84 -2.40 4.03
C VAL A 134 17.15 -3.10 2.71
N ARG A 135 17.21 -4.43 2.74
CA ARG A 135 17.29 -5.30 1.55
C ARG A 135 16.09 -6.24 1.53
N PHE A 136 15.90 -6.95 0.43
CA PHE A 136 14.95 -8.05 0.32
C PHE A 136 15.22 -9.13 1.36
N GLY A 137 14.19 -9.53 2.10
CA GLY A 137 14.30 -10.49 3.21
C GLY A 137 14.81 -9.91 4.52
N GLU A 138 15.24 -8.64 4.55
CA GLU A 138 15.59 -7.91 5.77
C GLU A 138 14.44 -7.01 6.20
N VAL A 139 14.27 -6.82 7.51
CA VAL A 139 13.32 -5.87 8.06
C VAL A 139 14.00 -4.94 9.06
N ALA A 140 13.79 -3.63 8.89
CA ALA A 140 14.14 -2.61 9.85
C ALA A 140 12.93 -2.20 10.69
N THR A 141 13.11 -2.10 12.00
CA THR A 141 12.10 -1.60 12.94
C THR A 141 12.40 -0.15 13.32
N VAL A 142 11.42 0.74 13.16
CA VAL A 142 11.51 2.14 13.59
C VAL A 142 10.47 2.41 14.67
N ASN A 143 10.93 2.70 15.90
CA ASN A 143 10.07 3.11 17.01
C ASN A 143 9.64 4.56 16.85
N LEU A 144 8.34 4.82 16.76
CA LEU A 144 7.79 6.16 16.52
C LEU A 144 7.44 6.86 17.84
N PRO A 145 7.62 8.19 17.94
CA PRO A 145 7.07 8.94 19.07
C PRO A 145 5.54 8.96 18.98
N ARG A 146 4.88 8.32 19.96
CA ARG A 146 3.41 8.18 20.02
C ARG A 146 2.67 9.51 19.84
N ASP A 147 3.09 10.54 20.57
CA ASP A 147 2.47 11.88 20.52
C ASP A 147 2.55 12.54 19.14
N GLY A 148 3.40 12.03 18.24
CA GLY A 148 3.53 12.50 16.86
C GLY A 148 2.68 11.74 15.84
N VAL A 149 2.15 10.55 16.18
CA VAL A 149 1.55 9.63 15.19
C VAL A 149 0.21 9.03 15.59
N GLU A 150 -0.16 9.04 16.88
CA GLU A 150 -1.48 8.56 17.34
C GLU A 150 -2.54 9.66 17.23
N MET A 151 -3.56 9.44 16.41
CA MET A 151 -4.78 10.23 16.39
C MET A 151 -5.61 9.93 17.63
N ARG A 152 -6.33 10.93 18.15
CA ARG A 152 -7.16 10.77 19.35
C ARG A 152 -8.44 11.57 19.24
N GLY A 153 -9.55 10.98 19.67
CA GLY A 153 -10.88 11.58 19.62
C GLY A 153 -11.35 11.93 18.20
N SER A 154 -12.56 12.46 18.11
CA SER A 154 -13.13 12.90 16.83
C SER A 154 -12.72 14.32 16.45
N ARG A 155 -11.48 14.51 16.01
CA ARG A 155 -10.94 15.82 15.64
C ARG A 155 -9.87 15.75 14.55
N LYS A 156 -9.55 16.91 13.99
CA LYS A 156 -8.38 17.14 13.14
C LYS A 156 -7.09 17.18 13.96
N GLY A 157 -5.98 16.87 13.29
CA GLY A 157 -4.64 16.95 13.83
C GLY A 157 -3.57 16.89 12.75
N ARG A 158 -2.33 16.58 13.16
CA ARG A 158 -1.18 16.40 12.26
C ARG A 158 -0.36 15.17 12.67
N HIS A 159 -1.05 14.15 13.19
CA HIS A 159 -0.42 12.96 13.78
C HIS A 159 -0.05 11.96 12.68
N ALA A 160 0.93 12.29 11.84
CA ALA A 160 1.26 11.48 10.67
C ALA A 160 2.75 11.22 10.56
N VAL A 161 3.09 10.11 9.91
CA VAL A 161 4.44 9.78 9.48
C VAL A 161 4.51 9.81 7.96
N SER A 162 5.58 10.42 7.44
CA SER A 162 5.94 10.40 6.03
C SER A 162 7.16 9.51 5.86
N ILE A 163 7.13 8.65 4.85
CA ILE A 163 8.22 7.72 4.56
C ILE A 163 8.63 7.92 3.11
N ARG A 164 9.93 8.01 2.87
CA ARG A 164 10.52 8.12 1.53
C ARG A 164 11.67 7.15 1.37
N ALA A 165 11.70 6.43 0.27
CA ALA A 165 12.74 5.47 -0.06
C ALA A 165 13.31 5.73 -1.45
N GLU A 166 14.54 5.26 -1.68
CA GLU A 166 15.21 5.36 -2.99
C GLU A 166 14.67 4.34 -4.00
N ASP A 167 14.19 3.19 -3.53
CA ASP A 167 13.54 2.12 -4.28
C ASP A 167 12.30 1.61 -3.52
N ASP A 168 11.53 0.73 -4.16
CA ASP A 168 10.33 0.14 -3.58
C ASP A 168 10.61 -0.60 -2.28
N ILE A 169 9.82 -0.27 -1.26
CA ILE A 169 9.80 -0.92 0.05
C ILE A 169 8.38 -1.38 0.39
N ILE A 170 8.28 -2.26 1.38
CA ILE A 170 7.03 -2.65 2.03
C ILE A 170 7.05 -2.09 3.45
N VAL A 171 5.93 -1.52 3.89
CA VAL A 171 5.79 -0.94 5.24
C VAL A 171 4.62 -1.59 5.95
N TYR A 172 4.82 -2.00 7.21
CA TYR A 172 3.74 -2.35 8.13
C TYR A 172 3.72 -1.36 9.30
N GLY A 173 2.54 -0.86 9.65
CA GLY A 173 2.33 -0.11 10.88
C GLY A 173 1.86 -1.05 11.97
N VAL A 174 2.50 -1.02 13.14
CA VAL A 174 2.17 -1.90 14.26
C VAL A 174 2.03 -1.10 15.53
N PHE A 175 0.93 -1.28 16.25
CA PHE A 175 0.70 -0.65 17.55
C PHE A 175 0.63 -1.71 18.65
N THR A 176 1.79 -2.09 19.16
CA THR A 176 1.93 -3.02 20.27
C THR A 176 1.83 -2.26 21.59
N GLU A 177 0.80 -2.56 22.36
CA GLU A 177 0.70 -2.23 23.78
C GLU A 177 0.63 -3.51 24.62
N ARG A 178 0.70 -3.37 25.94
CA ARG A 178 0.58 -4.54 26.82
C ARG A 178 -0.81 -5.18 26.66
N ASP A 179 -0.84 -6.45 26.25
CA ASP A 179 -2.05 -7.25 26.08
C ASP A 179 -3.03 -6.63 25.06
N SER A 180 -2.49 -5.93 24.05
CA SER A 180 -3.27 -5.27 22.99
C SER A 180 -2.35 -4.82 21.85
N THR A 181 -2.23 -5.67 20.83
CA THR A 181 -1.48 -5.41 19.61
C THR A 181 -2.43 -5.49 18.43
N ASP A 182 -2.20 -4.66 17.42
CA ASP A 182 -2.60 -5.00 16.05
C ASP A 182 -1.66 -4.29 15.07
N GLY A 183 -1.74 -4.64 13.80
CA GLY A 183 -0.98 -3.97 12.77
C GLY A 183 -1.66 -4.06 11.42
N TYR A 184 -1.19 -3.24 10.50
CA TYR A 184 -1.75 -3.14 9.15
C TYR A 184 -0.65 -3.08 8.10
N LEU A 185 -0.99 -3.49 6.89
CA LEU A 185 -0.14 -3.30 5.71
C LEU A 185 -0.27 -1.86 5.21
N GLY A 186 0.83 -1.10 5.24
CA GLY A 186 0.88 0.26 4.73
C GLY A 186 0.79 0.29 3.20
N LEU A 187 -0.02 1.21 2.67
CA LEU A 187 -0.19 1.41 1.23
C LEU A 187 0.56 2.65 0.76
N PRO A 188 1.33 2.57 -0.35
CA PRO A 188 2.06 3.70 -0.91
C PRO A 188 1.11 4.73 -1.55
N ILE A 189 1.58 5.97 -1.71
CA ILE A 189 0.77 7.10 -2.18
C ILE A 189 0.17 6.87 -3.58
N ASP A 190 0.87 6.16 -4.45
CA ASP A 190 0.45 5.82 -5.82
C ASP A 190 -0.70 4.79 -5.90
N VAL A 191 -0.96 4.09 -4.80
CA VAL A 191 -2.11 3.17 -4.63
C VAL A 191 -3.32 3.86 -4.02
N LEU A 192 -3.11 4.90 -3.22
CA LEU A 192 -4.19 5.62 -2.54
C LEU A 192 -5.23 6.13 -3.54
N GLY A 193 -6.50 6.11 -3.12
CA GLY A 193 -7.63 6.55 -3.92
C GLY A 193 -8.45 7.64 -3.24
N THR A 194 -9.62 7.89 -3.81
CA THR A 194 -10.51 8.99 -3.43
C THR A 194 -11.87 8.52 -2.93
N GLU A 195 -12.13 7.21 -2.89
CA GLU A 195 -13.40 6.64 -2.46
C GLU A 195 -13.14 5.42 -1.56
N TYR A 196 -13.69 5.45 -0.36
CA TYR A 196 -13.55 4.41 0.65
C TYR A 196 -14.85 4.13 1.36
N LEU A 197 -15.06 2.87 1.70
CA LEU A 197 -16.01 2.43 2.70
C LEU A 197 -15.22 1.75 3.81
N VAL A 198 -15.42 2.17 5.05
CA VAL A 198 -14.62 1.66 6.18
C VAL A 198 -15.29 0.43 6.81
N PRO A 199 -14.55 -0.66 7.06
CA PRO A 199 -14.96 -1.71 7.98
C PRO A 199 -14.46 -1.43 9.39
N CYS A 200 -15.35 -1.49 10.37
CA CYS A 200 -15.00 -1.54 11.79
C CYS A 200 -15.47 -2.88 12.37
N SER A 201 -15.38 -3.07 13.68
CA SER A 201 -16.05 -4.18 14.37
C SER A 201 -17.23 -3.69 15.19
N THR A 202 -18.17 -4.60 15.44
CA THR A 202 -19.32 -4.32 16.28
C THR A 202 -18.89 -3.95 17.69
N VAL A 203 -19.33 -2.78 18.16
CA VAL A 203 -19.04 -2.30 19.51
C VAL A 203 -19.82 -3.15 20.51
N THR A 204 -19.10 -4.01 21.24
CA THR A 204 -19.72 -4.93 22.20
C THR A 204 -19.90 -4.25 23.56
N SER A 205 -20.75 -3.21 23.62
CA SER A 205 -21.22 -2.41 24.77
C SER A 205 -20.16 -1.97 25.81
N ASN A 206 -20.20 -0.71 26.24
CA ASN A 206 -19.42 -0.24 27.40
C ASN A 206 -19.68 -1.15 28.63
N ARG A 207 -18.62 -1.52 29.34
CA ARG A 207 -18.59 -2.37 30.55
C ARG A 207 -17.92 -1.62 31.70
N PRO A 208 -18.59 -0.62 32.28
CA PRO A 208 -18.02 0.14 33.39
C PRO A 208 -17.64 -0.76 34.58
N GLU A 209 -18.31 -1.90 34.75
CA GLU A 209 -18.01 -2.89 35.79
C GLU A 209 -16.63 -3.55 35.62
N GLU A 210 -16.11 -3.61 34.40
CA GLU A 210 -14.80 -4.18 34.04
C GLU A 210 -13.77 -3.08 33.74
N GLY A 211 -14.14 -1.79 33.88
CA GLY A 211 -13.29 -0.64 33.56
C GLY A 211 -13.24 -0.28 32.06
N PHE A 212 -14.03 -0.93 31.21
CA PHE A 212 -14.11 -0.63 29.78
C PHE A 212 -15.23 0.37 29.50
N VAL A 213 -14.91 1.66 29.46
CA VAL A 213 -15.86 2.73 29.12
C VAL A 213 -15.33 3.51 27.94
N HIS A 214 -16.20 3.89 27.01
CA HIS A 214 -15.84 4.57 25.77
C HIS A 214 -14.90 3.71 24.90
N ILE A 215 -15.47 2.63 24.35
CA ILE A 215 -14.79 1.72 23.41
C ILE A 215 -15.32 1.91 21.97
N PRO A 216 -15.19 3.12 21.39
CA PRO A 216 -15.81 3.43 20.12
C PRO A 216 -15.20 2.61 18.96
N SER A 217 -15.99 2.43 17.91
CA SER A 217 -15.42 2.18 16.59
C SER A 217 -14.85 3.48 16.03
N GLU A 218 -13.87 3.37 15.14
CA GLU A 218 -13.18 4.55 14.64
C GLU A 218 -12.61 4.36 13.24
N PHE A 219 -12.39 5.49 12.57
CA PHE A 219 -11.58 5.56 11.37
C PHE A 219 -10.82 6.88 11.33
N GLY A 220 -9.66 6.86 10.69
CA GLY A 220 -8.77 7.99 10.57
C GLY A 220 -8.33 8.20 9.13
N LEU A 221 -8.08 9.46 8.76
CA LEU A 221 -7.62 9.84 7.43
C LEU A 221 -6.32 10.62 7.54
N VAL A 222 -5.45 10.48 6.53
CA VAL A 222 -4.27 11.32 6.36
C VAL A 222 -4.25 11.92 4.96
N GLY A 223 -4.08 13.24 4.87
CA GLY A 223 -3.94 13.94 3.60
C GLY A 223 -2.59 13.64 2.94
N ALA A 224 -2.61 13.09 1.72
CA ALA A 224 -1.38 12.91 0.93
C ALA A 224 -0.95 14.20 0.22
N TYR A 225 -1.91 15.09 -0.06
CA TYR A 225 -1.71 16.33 -0.79
C TYR A 225 -2.40 17.51 -0.10
N ASP A 226 -1.90 18.71 -0.32
CA ASP A 226 -2.53 19.94 0.17
C ASP A 226 -3.87 20.21 -0.52
N ASN A 227 -4.74 20.95 0.17
CA ASN A 227 -6.05 21.37 -0.33
C ASN A 227 -6.90 20.17 -0.82
N THR A 228 -6.94 19.12 -0.01
CA THR A 228 -7.76 17.93 -0.27
C THR A 228 -9.10 18.09 0.43
N THR A 229 -10.16 18.35 -0.35
CA THR A 229 -11.52 18.37 0.19
C THR A 229 -11.96 16.94 0.46
N VAL A 230 -12.48 16.67 1.66
CA VAL A 230 -13.00 15.38 2.08
C VAL A 230 -14.47 15.55 2.47
N VAL A 231 -15.31 14.66 1.95
CA VAL A 231 -16.71 14.47 2.32
C VAL A 231 -16.85 13.13 3.01
N ILE A 232 -17.41 13.15 4.21
CA ILE A 232 -17.63 11.96 5.03
C ILE A 232 -19.14 11.83 5.24
N VAL A 233 -19.66 10.61 5.05
CA VAL A 233 -21.05 10.24 5.32
C VAL A 233 -20.98 9.07 6.32
N PRO A 234 -21.09 9.34 7.63
CA PRO A 234 -20.96 8.32 8.65
C PRO A 234 -22.18 7.40 8.62
N SER A 235 -21.99 6.10 8.88
CA SER A 235 -23.09 5.13 8.95
C SER A 235 -23.90 5.24 10.24
N GLN A 236 -23.33 5.85 11.27
CA GLN A 236 -23.91 6.07 12.60
C GLN A 236 -23.80 7.55 13.01
N PRO A 237 -24.54 8.01 14.03
CA PRO A 237 -24.33 9.33 14.59
C PRO A 237 -22.91 9.49 15.15
N VAL A 238 -22.34 10.68 14.96
CA VAL A 238 -20.98 11.01 15.41
C VAL A 238 -20.93 12.42 15.98
N VAL A 239 -19.95 12.67 16.84
CA VAL A 239 -19.52 14.03 17.19
C VAL A 239 -18.18 14.24 16.53
N PHE A 240 -17.96 15.35 15.83
CA PHE A 240 -16.69 15.71 15.20
C PHE A 240 -16.45 17.21 15.36
N GLU A 241 -15.27 17.61 15.85
CA GLU A 241 -14.94 19.02 16.14
C GLU A 241 -16.03 19.70 17.01
N ASP A 242 -16.43 19.02 18.09
CA ASP A 242 -17.47 19.46 19.04
C ASP A 242 -18.88 19.69 18.42
N GLN A 243 -19.10 19.25 17.18
CA GLN A 243 -20.39 19.30 16.50
C GLN A 243 -20.99 17.90 16.33
N SER A 244 -22.27 17.75 16.66
CA SER A 244 -23.03 16.51 16.43
C SER A 244 -23.51 16.42 14.98
N TYR A 245 -23.40 15.22 14.42
CA TYR A 245 -23.91 14.86 13.10
C TYR A 245 -24.73 13.58 13.21
N ASP A 246 -25.93 13.60 12.63
CA ASP A 246 -26.75 12.40 12.51
C ASP A 246 -26.12 11.38 11.56
N ALA A 247 -26.54 10.12 11.66
CA ALA A 247 -26.19 9.10 10.67
C ALA A 247 -26.56 9.59 9.26
N LYS A 248 -25.68 9.33 8.30
CA LYS A 248 -25.80 9.76 6.89
C LYS A 248 -25.74 11.27 6.64
N ALA A 249 -25.55 12.11 7.66
CA ALA A 249 -25.29 13.53 7.46
C ALA A 249 -23.92 13.75 6.79
N ARG A 250 -23.83 14.74 5.90
CA ARG A 250 -22.57 15.05 5.19
C ARG A 250 -21.68 15.95 6.05
N ILE A 251 -20.49 15.45 6.40
CA ILE A 251 -19.40 16.24 6.99
C ILE A 251 -18.44 16.61 5.87
N THR A 252 -18.19 17.90 5.65
CA THR A 252 -17.24 18.37 4.63
C THR A 252 -16.12 19.17 5.29
N THR A 253 -14.88 18.78 5.01
CA THR A 253 -13.69 19.47 5.54
C THR A 253 -12.56 19.45 4.51
N THR A 254 -11.45 20.14 4.80
CA THR A 254 -10.25 20.13 3.96
C THR A 254 -9.07 19.61 4.78
N LEU A 255 -8.23 18.79 4.17
CA LEU A 255 -6.96 18.31 4.70
C LEU A 255 -5.79 18.88 3.88
N GLY A 256 -4.76 19.35 4.58
CA GLY A 256 -3.43 19.56 4.04
C GLY A 256 -2.64 18.25 3.90
N LYS A 257 -1.49 18.29 3.20
CA LYS A 257 -0.51 17.19 3.27
C LYS A 257 -0.15 16.96 4.74
N ILE A 258 -0.05 15.70 5.17
CA ILE A 258 0.21 15.23 6.54
C ILE A 258 -0.77 15.70 7.62
N GLU A 259 -1.85 16.41 7.26
CA GLU A 259 -2.94 16.63 8.20
C GLU A 259 -3.75 15.35 8.37
N THR A 260 -4.22 15.13 9.59
CA THR A 260 -5.03 13.99 9.96
C THR A 260 -6.41 14.42 10.40
N LEU A 261 -7.38 13.52 10.33
CA LEU A 261 -8.61 13.61 11.09
C LEU A 261 -9.00 12.21 11.56
N GLN A 262 -9.69 12.12 12.69
CA GLN A 262 -10.29 10.88 13.18
C GLN A 262 -11.76 11.11 13.51
N ILE A 263 -12.57 10.08 13.35
CA ILE A 263 -13.99 10.04 13.72
C ILE A 263 -14.24 8.77 14.53
N GLN A 264 -14.92 8.95 15.65
CA GLN A 264 -15.32 7.88 16.58
C GLN A 264 -16.85 7.86 16.75
N SER A 265 -17.40 6.67 16.98
CA SER A 265 -18.79 6.48 17.39
C SER A 265 -18.92 5.39 18.45
N SER A 266 -19.91 5.52 19.34
CA SER A 266 -20.30 4.45 20.27
C SER A 266 -20.91 3.23 19.57
N ASP A 267 -21.25 3.36 18.29
CA ASP A 267 -21.82 2.32 17.45
C ASP A 267 -20.83 1.88 16.36
N ASP A 268 -21.18 0.85 15.59
CA ASP A 268 -20.36 0.30 14.52
C ASP A 268 -20.37 1.20 13.27
N LEU A 269 -19.24 1.86 12.98
CA LEU A 269 -19.06 2.76 11.84
C LEU A 269 -18.85 2.06 10.49
N THR A 270 -18.99 0.73 10.45
CA THR A 270 -18.92 -0.02 9.19
C THR A 270 -19.87 0.57 8.15
N GLY A 271 -19.37 0.76 6.93
CA GLY A 271 -20.15 1.34 5.83
C GLY A 271 -20.19 2.86 5.79
N SER A 272 -19.44 3.55 6.65
CA SER A 272 -19.22 5.00 6.49
C SER A 272 -18.46 5.27 5.19
N LEU A 273 -18.97 6.20 4.40
CA LEU A 273 -18.43 6.56 3.08
C LEU A 273 -17.52 7.78 3.19
N ILE A 274 -16.35 7.69 2.58
CA ILE A 274 -15.39 8.79 2.45
C ILE A 274 -15.18 9.03 0.96
N ILE A 275 -15.37 10.28 0.53
CA ILE A 275 -15.06 10.76 -0.81
C ILE A 275 -14.10 11.94 -0.68
N SER A 276 -13.01 11.95 -1.46
CA SER A 276 -12.06 13.06 -1.46
C SER A 276 -11.77 13.58 -2.88
N SER A 277 -11.30 14.83 -2.97
CA SER A 277 -10.90 15.43 -4.25
C SER A 277 -9.50 14.98 -4.71
N LYS A 278 -8.69 14.43 -3.80
CA LYS A 278 -7.33 13.91 -4.03
C LYS A 278 -7.08 12.68 -3.15
N PRO A 279 -6.10 11.82 -3.48
CA PRO A 279 -5.83 10.63 -2.69
C PRO A 279 -5.59 10.93 -1.20
N VAL A 280 -6.18 10.08 -0.35
CA VAL A 280 -6.00 10.09 1.12
C VAL A 280 -5.70 8.69 1.61
N ALA A 281 -4.90 8.57 2.67
CA ALA A 281 -4.74 7.33 3.41
C ALA A 281 -5.91 7.17 4.39
N VAL A 282 -6.47 5.98 4.50
CA VAL A 282 -7.61 5.68 5.39
C VAL A 282 -7.26 4.49 6.27
N LEU A 283 -7.44 4.66 7.57
CA LEU A 283 -7.38 3.59 8.57
C LEU A 283 -8.76 3.39 9.17
N SER A 284 -9.09 2.15 9.54
CA SER A 284 -10.31 1.85 10.28
C SER A 284 -10.05 0.82 11.36
N GLY A 285 -10.90 0.82 12.39
CA GLY A 285 -10.73 -0.08 13.52
C GLY A 285 -11.64 0.24 14.69
N ASN A 286 -11.19 -0.13 15.87
CA ASN A 286 -11.82 0.20 17.13
C ASN A 286 -10.74 0.51 18.17
N VAL A 287 -11.05 1.44 19.07
CA VAL A 287 -10.17 1.79 20.19
C VAL A 287 -9.87 0.55 21.05
N PHE A 288 -10.91 -0.27 21.23
CA PHE A 288 -10.87 -1.58 21.84
C PHE A 288 -12.06 -2.40 21.34
N ALA A 289 -11.82 -3.62 20.87
CA ALA A 289 -12.84 -4.54 20.40
C ALA A 289 -12.79 -5.87 21.15
N SER A 290 -13.95 -6.28 21.63
CA SER A 290 -14.21 -7.70 21.93
C SER A 290 -14.92 -8.31 20.73
N VAL A 291 -14.54 -9.53 20.32
CA VAL A 291 -15.15 -10.20 19.16
C VAL A 291 -15.74 -11.53 19.62
N GLY A 292 -17.08 -11.63 19.57
CA GLY A 292 -17.88 -12.74 20.10
C GLY A 292 -19.18 -12.21 20.71
N THR A 293 -19.98 -13.08 21.33
CA THR A 293 -21.21 -12.60 21.99
C THR A 293 -20.91 -11.92 23.33
N ARG A 294 -21.73 -10.95 23.74
CA ARG A 294 -21.56 -10.21 25.02
C ARG A 294 -21.35 -11.11 26.25
N ALA A 295 -21.98 -12.28 26.28
CA ALA A 295 -21.86 -13.23 27.36
C ALA A 295 -20.50 -13.96 27.39
N GLU A 296 -19.89 -14.17 26.23
CA GLU A 296 -18.65 -14.93 26.08
C GLU A 296 -17.40 -14.06 26.34
N VAL A 297 -17.46 -12.78 25.98
CA VAL A 297 -16.24 -11.97 25.80
C VAL A 297 -15.81 -11.12 27.01
N ARG A 298 -16.29 -11.43 28.21
CA ARG A 298 -15.97 -10.64 29.42
C ARG A 298 -14.46 -10.57 29.68
N GLY A 299 -13.95 -9.39 30.03
CA GLY A 299 -12.54 -9.20 30.40
C GLY A 299 -11.50 -9.37 29.27
N SER A 300 -11.91 -9.43 28.01
CA SER A 300 -11.02 -9.71 26.87
C SER A 300 -11.35 -8.84 25.66
N GLY A 301 -10.31 -8.41 24.96
CA GLY A 301 -10.38 -7.56 23.78
C GLY A 301 -9.04 -6.88 23.53
N ALA A 302 -8.91 -6.25 22.38
CA ALA A 302 -7.70 -5.53 21.99
C ALA A 302 -8.07 -4.33 21.11
N HIS A 303 -7.15 -3.38 21.00
CA HIS A 303 -7.15 -2.48 19.86
C HIS A 303 -7.11 -3.27 18.56
N ILE A 304 -7.87 -2.84 17.55
CA ILE A 304 -7.82 -3.44 16.20
C ILE A 304 -7.74 -2.33 15.16
N ALA A 305 -6.95 -2.52 14.12
CA ALA A 305 -6.78 -1.51 13.08
C ALA A 305 -6.29 -2.09 11.75
N GLU A 306 -6.84 -1.60 10.65
CA GLU A 306 -6.40 -1.92 9.29
C GLU A 306 -6.30 -0.65 8.43
N MET A 307 -5.36 -0.63 7.48
CA MET A 307 -5.31 0.40 6.45
C MET A 307 -6.15 -0.05 5.26
N ILE A 308 -7.13 0.78 4.90
CA ILE A 308 -8.19 0.38 3.99
C ILE A 308 -7.81 0.73 2.54
N PRO A 309 -7.80 -0.25 1.62
CA PRO A 309 -7.55 0.03 0.22
C PRO A 309 -8.78 0.71 -0.42
N PRO A 310 -8.58 1.59 -1.42
CA PRO A 310 -9.69 2.31 -2.05
C PRO A 310 -10.63 1.34 -2.78
N VAL A 311 -11.91 1.71 -2.87
CA VAL A 311 -12.98 0.86 -3.48
C VAL A 311 -12.61 0.38 -4.89
N SER A 312 -11.87 1.17 -5.66
CA SER A 312 -11.41 0.85 -7.01
C SER A 312 -10.48 -0.38 -7.10
N THR A 313 -9.92 -0.83 -5.98
CA THR A 313 -8.98 -1.96 -5.89
C THR A 313 -9.60 -3.21 -5.27
N TRP A 314 -10.87 -3.15 -4.86
CA TRP A 314 -11.58 -4.26 -4.23
C TRP A 314 -11.83 -5.41 -5.21
N GLY A 315 -11.93 -6.63 -4.69
CA GLY A 315 -12.08 -7.85 -5.48
C GLY A 315 -13.45 -8.50 -5.35
N LYS A 316 -13.65 -9.60 -6.09
CA LYS A 316 -14.94 -10.33 -6.16
C LYS A 316 -14.85 -11.79 -5.72
N GLN A 317 -13.64 -12.31 -5.48
CA GLN A 317 -13.39 -13.73 -5.28
C GLN A 317 -12.42 -13.93 -4.13
N PHE A 318 -12.78 -14.73 -3.14
CA PHE A 318 -12.03 -14.86 -1.90
C PHE A 318 -12.00 -16.31 -1.42
N ALA A 319 -10.80 -16.75 -1.03
CA ALA A 319 -10.61 -17.98 -0.28
C ALA A 319 -10.60 -17.67 1.22
N LEU A 320 -11.47 -18.33 1.97
CA LEU A 320 -11.60 -18.14 3.42
C LEU A 320 -10.90 -19.29 4.13
N VAL A 321 -9.85 -18.93 4.86
CA VAL A 321 -9.01 -19.85 5.63
C VAL A 321 -9.16 -19.52 7.12
N PRO A 322 -9.64 -20.47 7.95
CA PRO A 322 -9.70 -20.24 9.39
C PRO A 322 -8.32 -20.03 9.99
N LEU A 323 -8.23 -19.23 11.05
CA LEU A 323 -7.01 -19.06 11.83
C LEU A 323 -6.63 -20.39 12.51
N LYS A 324 -5.33 -20.64 12.65
CA LYS A 324 -4.80 -21.74 13.46
C LYS A 324 -4.98 -21.41 14.95
N GLU A 325 -5.06 -22.42 15.80
CA GLU A 325 -5.20 -22.28 17.27
C GLU A 325 -6.51 -21.63 17.75
N ARG A 326 -7.49 -21.40 16.86
CA ARG A 326 -8.84 -20.94 17.22
C ARG A 326 -9.81 -22.11 17.13
N ASP A 327 -10.46 -22.48 18.22
CA ASP A 327 -11.34 -23.67 18.29
C ASP A 327 -12.79 -23.34 17.94
N LYS A 328 -13.23 -22.10 18.20
CA LYS A 328 -14.60 -21.64 17.88
C LYS A 328 -14.69 -20.93 16.53
N GLY A 329 -13.63 -20.99 15.74
CA GLY A 329 -13.54 -20.33 14.44
C GLY A 329 -13.56 -18.80 14.53
N ASP A 330 -13.68 -18.16 13.37
CA ASP A 330 -13.47 -16.72 13.21
C ASP A 330 -14.71 -16.03 12.66
N VAL A 331 -14.80 -14.73 12.88
CA VAL A 331 -15.86 -13.90 12.31
C VAL A 331 -15.38 -13.35 10.98
N PHE A 332 -16.18 -13.54 9.93
CA PHE A 332 -15.94 -12.93 8.62
C PHE A 332 -17.02 -11.90 8.32
N ARG A 333 -16.60 -10.74 7.80
CA ARG A 333 -17.48 -9.64 7.41
C ARG A 333 -17.25 -9.27 5.95
N VAL A 334 -18.33 -9.31 5.19
CA VAL A 334 -18.38 -8.91 3.78
C VAL A 334 -18.98 -7.51 3.70
N LEU A 335 -18.27 -6.53 3.16
CA LEU A 335 -18.75 -5.17 2.95
C LEU A 335 -18.94 -4.90 1.45
N ALA A 336 -20.13 -4.46 1.04
CA ALA A 336 -20.43 -4.21 -0.37
C ALA A 336 -20.13 -2.78 -0.80
N SER A 337 -19.47 -2.65 -1.97
CA SER A 337 -19.22 -1.34 -2.60
C SER A 337 -20.41 -0.79 -3.38
N LYS A 338 -21.35 -1.64 -3.78
CA LYS A 338 -22.48 -1.28 -4.65
C LYS A 338 -23.78 -1.93 -4.20
N ASP A 339 -24.88 -1.30 -4.57
CA ASP A 339 -26.21 -1.83 -4.37
C ASP A 339 -26.42 -3.14 -5.12
N ASN A 340 -27.34 -3.95 -4.60
CA ASN A 340 -27.73 -5.24 -5.16
C ASN A 340 -26.56 -6.20 -5.39
N THR A 341 -25.53 -6.14 -4.54
CA THR A 341 -24.38 -7.05 -4.61
C THR A 341 -24.82 -8.45 -4.20
N GLN A 342 -24.76 -9.40 -5.14
CA GLN A 342 -25.04 -10.81 -4.88
C GLN A 342 -23.79 -11.49 -4.34
N VAL A 343 -23.84 -11.97 -3.10
CA VAL A 343 -22.76 -12.67 -2.41
C VAL A 343 -23.11 -14.14 -2.29
N ASN A 344 -22.24 -15.01 -2.80
CA ASN A 344 -22.37 -16.45 -2.74
C ASN A 344 -21.20 -17.06 -1.97
N LEU A 345 -21.49 -17.65 -0.82
CA LEU A 345 -20.55 -18.42 -0.01
C LEU A 345 -20.82 -19.91 -0.24
N THR A 346 -19.79 -20.67 -0.59
CA THR A 346 -19.92 -22.09 -0.97
C THR A 346 -20.71 -22.90 0.06
N GLY A 347 -21.83 -23.51 -0.35
CA GLY A 347 -22.69 -24.33 0.52
C GLY A 347 -23.63 -23.52 1.44
N ASN A 348 -23.78 -22.22 1.19
CA ASN A 348 -24.74 -21.35 1.86
C ASN A 348 -25.72 -20.77 0.83
N VAL A 349 -26.87 -20.29 1.30
CA VAL A 349 -27.83 -19.57 0.45
C VAL A 349 -27.22 -18.21 0.04
N PRO A 350 -27.26 -17.84 -1.26
CA PRO A 350 -26.82 -16.53 -1.69
C PRO A 350 -27.56 -15.40 -0.97
N ARG A 351 -26.86 -14.28 -0.76
CA ARG A 351 -27.43 -13.07 -0.15
C ARG A 351 -27.28 -11.89 -1.09
N VAL A 352 -28.19 -10.94 -0.98
CA VAL A 352 -28.08 -9.62 -1.62
C VAL A 352 -27.84 -8.61 -0.52
N ILE A 353 -26.81 -7.78 -0.67
CA ILE A 353 -26.46 -6.69 0.25
C ILE A 353 -26.30 -5.39 -0.53
N GLN A 354 -26.65 -4.26 0.09
CA GLN A 354 -26.59 -2.93 -0.54
C GLN A 354 -25.25 -2.23 -0.32
N ALA A 355 -25.00 -1.12 -1.00
CA ALA A 355 -23.77 -0.35 -0.84
C ALA A 355 -23.61 0.13 0.62
N GLY A 356 -22.43 -0.12 1.20
CA GLY A 356 -22.14 0.21 2.59
C GLY A 356 -22.82 -0.71 3.62
N GLU A 357 -23.66 -1.67 3.20
CA GLU A 357 -24.13 -2.73 4.08
C GLU A 357 -23.10 -3.85 4.18
N PHE A 358 -23.15 -4.58 5.28
CA PHE A 358 -22.30 -5.75 5.49
C PHE A 358 -23.08 -7.00 5.85
N TRP A 359 -22.50 -8.15 5.50
CA TRP A 359 -22.94 -9.45 5.97
C TRP A 359 -21.84 -10.09 6.82
N GLU A 360 -22.17 -10.40 8.07
CA GLU A 360 -21.29 -11.09 9.00
C GLU A 360 -21.71 -12.54 9.24
N PHE A 361 -20.73 -13.43 9.39
CA PHE A 361 -20.97 -14.82 9.75
C PHE A 361 -19.75 -15.43 10.45
N ASN A 362 -20.01 -16.45 11.26
CA ASN A 362 -18.97 -17.26 11.88
C ASN A 362 -18.54 -18.42 10.97
N LEU A 363 -17.24 -18.56 10.72
CA LEU A 363 -16.68 -19.71 10.00
C LEU A 363 -15.98 -20.66 10.99
N PRO A 364 -16.46 -21.91 11.15
CA PRO A 364 -15.81 -22.88 12.03
C PRO A 364 -14.36 -23.20 11.63
N SER A 365 -13.50 -23.46 12.62
CA SER A 365 -12.05 -23.64 12.48
C SER A 365 -11.58 -24.78 11.57
N TYR A 366 -12.48 -25.71 11.24
CA TYR A 366 -12.26 -26.87 10.38
C TYR A 366 -12.90 -26.72 8.99
N ARG A 367 -13.45 -25.54 8.65
CA ARG A 367 -14.15 -25.29 7.39
C ARG A 367 -13.43 -24.25 6.55
N TYR A 368 -13.00 -24.68 5.36
CA TYR A 368 -12.53 -23.79 4.31
C TYR A 368 -13.69 -23.48 3.38
N LYS A 369 -13.77 -22.23 2.92
CA LYS A 369 -14.84 -21.78 2.03
C LYS A 369 -14.30 -20.92 0.92
N TYR A 370 -15.09 -20.83 -0.15
CA TYR A 370 -14.87 -19.89 -1.23
C TYR A 370 -16.09 -18.98 -1.35
N LEU A 371 -15.83 -17.69 -1.51
CA LEU A 371 -16.82 -16.65 -1.62
C LEU A 371 -16.67 -15.93 -2.95
N THR A 372 -17.78 -15.72 -3.64
CA THR A 372 -17.86 -14.93 -4.87
C THR A 372 -18.91 -13.84 -4.76
N ALA A 373 -18.67 -12.68 -5.36
CA ALA A 373 -19.62 -11.57 -5.43
C ALA A 373 -19.84 -11.08 -6.87
N SER A 374 -21.02 -10.53 -7.16
CA SER A 374 -21.31 -9.90 -8.46
C SER A 374 -20.59 -8.56 -8.63
N GLU A 375 -20.43 -7.81 -7.54
CA GLU A 375 -19.75 -6.51 -7.49
C GLU A 375 -18.56 -6.56 -6.50
N PRO A 376 -17.61 -5.61 -6.58
CA PRO A 376 -16.47 -5.57 -5.68
C PRO A 376 -16.90 -5.49 -4.20
N ILE A 377 -16.24 -6.26 -3.36
CA ILE A 377 -16.45 -6.29 -1.91
C ILE A 377 -15.11 -6.19 -1.19
N LEU A 378 -15.15 -5.75 0.06
CA LEU A 378 -14.04 -5.92 1.01
C LEU A 378 -14.40 -7.06 1.96
N LEU A 379 -13.45 -7.97 2.19
CA LEU A 379 -13.62 -9.08 3.11
C LEU A 379 -12.65 -8.92 4.28
N VAL A 380 -13.18 -9.00 5.49
CA VAL A 380 -12.41 -8.87 6.73
C VAL A 380 -12.61 -10.13 7.58
N GLN A 381 -11.54 -10.62 8.18
CA GLN A 381 -11.55 -11.68 9.19
C GLN A 381 -11.19 -11.09 10.54
N TYR A 382 -11.98 -11.41 11.57
CA TYR A 382 -11.72 -11.02 12.94
C TYR A 382 -11.42 -12.27 13.77
N SER A 383 -10.26 -12.26 14.43
CA SER A 383 -9.99 -13.22 15.51
C SER A 383 -10.93 -12.92 16.68
N LYS A 384 -11.44 -13.96 17.32
CA LYS A 384 -12.32 -13.81 18.48
C LYS A 384 -11.56 -13.48 19.75
N SER A 385 -12.28 -12.96 20.73
CA SER A 385 -11.80 -12.77 22.10
C SER A 385 -11.34 -14.08 22.72
N LYS A 386 -10.29 -14.03 23.55
CA LYS A 386 -9.77 -15.15 24.33
C LYS A 386 -10.88 -16.00 24.95
N THR A 387 -11.81 -15.33 25.60
CA THR A 387 -12.80 -15.96 26.47
C THR A 387 -13.88 -16.75 25.72
N VAL A 388 -13.98 -16.60 24.39
CA VAL A 388 -14.90 -17.39 23.55
C VAL A 388 -14.50 -18.87 23.51
N ASP A 389 -13.21 -19.16 23.45
CA ASP A 389 -12.69 -20.53 23.30
C ASP A 389 -11.51 -20.87 24.22
N GLN A 390 -11.17 -19.95 25.12
CA GLN A 390 -10.09 -20.09 26.11
C GLN A 390 -8.71 -20.30 25.48
N ALA A 391 -8.54 -19.97 24.20
CA ALA A 391 -7.25 -20.10 23.53
C ALA A 391 -6.25 -19.05 24.04
N ARG A 392 -4.99 -19.16 23.60
CA ARG A 392 -4.00 -18.10 23.74
C ARG A 392 -4.17 -17.16 22.56
N ALA A 393 -5.07 -16.19 22.67
CA ALA A 393 -5.34 -15.20 21.63
C ALA A 393 -6.18 -14.06 22.21
N ASP A 394 -6.08 -12.87 21.63
CA ASP A 394 -7.13 -11.87 21.68
C ASP A 394 -7.47 -11.38 20.26
N PRO A 395 -8.51 -10.54 20.09
CA PRO A 395 -8.97 -10.13 18.77
C PRO A 395 -7.92 -9.33 18.02
N PHE A 396 -7.93 -9.52 16.70
CA PHE A 396 -7.31 -8.63 15.73
C PHE A 396 -8.23 -8.56 14.52
N MET A 397 -8.03 -7.55 13.67
CA MET A 397 -8.74 -7.41 12.41
C MET A 397 -7.77 -7.61 11.25
N MET A 398 -8.15 -8.40 10.25
CA MET A 398 -7.30 -8.67 9.10
C MET A 398 -8.07 -8.59 7.79
N LEU A 399 -7.55 -7.80 6.84
CA LEU A 399 -8.06 -7.81 5.46
C LEU A 399 -7.72 -9.13 4.78
N ILE A 400 -8.72 -9.74 4.13
CA ILE A 400 -8.52 -10.96 3.33
C ILE A 400 -8.32 -10.58 1.88
N PRO A 401 -7.14 -10.85 1.29
CA PRO A 401 -6.88 -10.55 -0.10
C PRO A 401 -7.85 -11.28 -1.02
N ALA A 402 -8.39 -10.56 -2.02
CA ALA A 402 -9.07 -11.22 -3.12
C ALA A 402 -8.07 -12.05 -3.94
N VAL A 403 -8.55 -13.08 -4.62
CA VAL A 403 -7.71 -13.94 -5.49
C VAL A 403 -6.98 -13.12 -6.56
N SER A 404 -7.60 -12.05 -7.07
CA SER A 404 -6.97 -11.12 -8.03
C SER A 404 -5.83 -10.29 -7.43
N GLN A 405 -5.74 -10.22 -6.10
CA GLN A 405 -4.72 -9.44 -5.38
C GLN A 405 -3.52 -10.30 -4.94
N TYR A 406 -3.50 -11.58 -5.29
CA TYR A 406 -2.41 -12.49 -4.94
C TYR A 406 -1.10 -12.12 -5.64
N ALA A 407 0.00 -12.12 -4.89
CA ALA A 407 1.34 -11.77 -5.38
C ALA A 407 2.18 -13.02 -5.65
N THR A 408 3.34 -12.81 -6.28
CA THR A 408 4.29 -13.88 -6.64
C THR A 408 5.40 -14.06 -5.61
N ASN A 409 5.60 -13.08 -4.74
CA ASN A 409 6.60 -13.07 -3.68
C ASN A 409 6.14 -12.18 -2.53
N TYR A 410 6.58 -12.54 -1.33
CA TYR A 410 6.28 -11.86 -0.08
C TYR A 410 7.56 -11.76 0.75
N SER A 411 7.78 -10.59 1.36
CA SER A 411 8.79 -10.36 2.39
C SER A 411 8.09 -9.71 3.56
N PHE A 412 8.10 -10.37 4.71
CA PHE A 412 7.33 -9.97 5.89
C PHE A 412 8.09 -10.32 7.17
N THR A 413 7.68 -9.73 8.29
CA THR A 413 8.20 -10.07 9.61
C THR A 413 7.07 -10.38 10.56
N THR A 414 7.35 -11.22 11.56
CA THR A 414 6.50 -11.36 12.73
C THR A 414 6.59 -10.12 13.62
N VAL A 415 5.59 -9.90 14.47
CA VAL A 415 5.56 -8.82 15.47
C VAL A 415 6.04 -9.33 16.82
N ASP A 416 6.95 -8.60 17.45
CA ASP A 416 7.32 -8.85 18.84
C ASP A 416 6.27 -8.25 19.78
N PHE A 417 5.66 -9.11 20.59
CA PHE A 417 4.68 -8.68 21.59
C PHE A 417 5.36 -7.96 22.76
N ALA A 418 4.66 -6.99 23.36
CA ALA A 418 5.16 -6.21 24.50
C ALA A 418 5.32 -7.01 25.81
N VAL A 419 4.96 -8.29 25.83
CA VAL A 419 4.94 -9.12 27.03
C VAL A 419 6.27 -9.88 27.22
N LEU A 420 7.11 -9.38 28.13
CA LEU A 420 8.46 -9.88 28.45
C LEU A 420 8.57 -11.33 28.98
N ARG A 421 7.47 -12.10 29.06
CA ARG A 421 7.43 -13.38 29.79
C ARG A 421 6.74 -14.54 29.08
N LEU A 422 6.15 -14.34 27.90
CA LEU A 422 5.41 -15.39 27.19
C LEU A 422 5.89 -15.52 25.75
N VAL A 423 6.02 -16.77 25.28
CA VAL A 423 6.43 -17.09 23.91
C VAL A 423 5.22 -16.91 22.99
N GLY A 424 5.31 -15.99 22.04
CA GLY A 424 4.30 -15.84 20.99
C GLY A 424 4.29 -17.02 20.02
N THR A 425 3.14 -17.27 19.39
CA THR A 425 3.01 -18.18 18.24
C THR A 425 2.77 -17.36 16.98
N TYR A 426 3.32 -17.80 15.86
CA TYR A 426 3.30 -17.06 14.59
C TYR A 426 2.92 -17.98 13.45
N HIS A 427 1.97 -17.53 12.64
CA HIS A 427 1.24 -18.38 11.73
C HIS A 427 1.05 -17.73 10.36
N LEU A 428 1.08 -18.54 9.32
CA LEU A 428 0.72 -18.15 7.96
C LEU A 428 -0.50 -18.91 7.49
N ASN A 429 -1.44 -18.21 6.87
CA ASN A 429 -2.41 -18.83 5.97
C ASN A 429 -1.91 -18.61 4.53
N ILE A 430 -1.73 -19.71 3.78
CA ILE A 430 -1.33 -19.68 2.37
C ILE A 430 -2.46 -20.25 1.52
N VAL A 431 -2.78 -19.58 0.42
CA VAL A 431 -3.73 -20.07 -0.59
C VAL A 431 -3.07 -20.07 -1.96
N VAL A 432 -3.09 -21.21 -2.66
CA VAL A 432 -2.47 -21.35 -3.98
C VAL A 432 -3.25 -22.34 -4.85
N SER A 433 -3.07 -22.28 -6.16
CA SER A 433 -3.51 -23.36 -7.06
C SER A 433 -2.94 -24.71 -6.58
N THR A 434 -3.79 -25.74 -6.50
CA THR A 434 -3.41 -27.06 -5.98
C THR A 434 -2.26 -27.69 -6.77
N ALA A 435 -2.19 -27.41 -8.08
CA ALA A 435 -1.11 -27.89 -8.94
C ALA A 435 0.25 -27.24 -8.65
N GLU A 436 0.25 -26.03 -8.11
CA GLU A 436 1.46 -25.20 -7.94
C GLU A 436 2.04 -25.25 -6.52
N LYS A 437 1.34 -25.84 -5.54
CA LYS A 437 1.75 -25.81 -4.12
C LYS A 437 3.17 -26.29 -3.82
N ASN A 438 3.71 -27.22 -4.63
CA ASN A 438 5.05 -27.79 -4.44
C ASN A 438 6.18 -26.82 -4.85
N GLY A 439 5.87 -25.75 -5.59
CA GLY A 439 6.84 -24.75 -6.00
C GLY A 439 7.07 -23.64 -4.97
N LEU A 440 6.32 -23.61 -3.87
CA LEU A 440 6.49 -22.63 -2.80
C LEU A 440 7.82 -22.84 -2.05
N ARG A 441 8.45 -21.73 -1.66
CA ARG A 441 9.71 -21.68 -0.90
C ARG A 441 9.61 -20.68 0.24
N LEU A 442 9.74 -21.15 1.48
CA LEU A 442 9.84 -20.32 2.68
C LEU A 442 11.33 -20.16 3.02
N ASN A 443 11.83 -18.93 3.06
CA ASN A 443 13.26 -18.63 3.26
C ASN A 443 14.14 -19.46 2.31
N ASP A 444 13.79 -19.45 1.02
CA ASP A 444 14.42 -20.22 -0.08
C ASP A 444 14.37 -21.75 0.04
N ASN A 445 13.77 -22.28 1.10
CA ASN A 445 13.65 -23.73 1.32
C ASN A 445 12.25 -24.22 0.90
N PRO A 446 12.12 -25.43 0.29
CA PRO A 446 10.83 -26.07 0.09
C PRO A 446 10.04 -26.13 1.40
N LEU A 447 8.72 -25.96 1.30
CA LEU A 447 7.85 -26.17 2.46
C LEU A 447 7.99 -27.60 2.98
N ASP A 448 7.85 -27.79 4.30
CA ASP A 448 7.96 -29.10 4.92
C ASP A 448 6.99 -30.10 4.28
N SER A 449 7.46 -31.32 4.02
CA SER A 449 6.64 -32.43 3.55
C SER A 449 5.42 -32.74 4.43
N GLN A 450 5.46 -32.35 5.71
CA GLN A 450 4.38 -32.55 6.68
C GLN A 450 3.29 -31.47 6.61
N VAL A 451 3.46 -30.42 5.80
CA VAL A 451 2.45 -29.38 5.62
C VAL A 451 1.12 -29.98 5.15
N GLN A 452 0.08 -29.76 5.95
CA GLN A 452 -1.26 -30.24 5.67
C GLN A 452 -1.98 -29.26 4.74
N TRP A 453 -2.30 -29.74 3.53
CA TRP A 453 -3.04 -28.98 2.52
C TRP A 453 -4.50 -29.40 2.51
N THR A 454 -5.39 -28.42 2.55
CA THR A 454 -6.84 -28.63 2.41
C THR A 454 -7.32 -28.02 1.10
N VAL A 455 -7.97 -28.81 0.25
CA VAL A 455 -8.63 -28.30 -0.96
C VAL A 455 -9.79 -27.40 -0.55
N ILE A 456 -9.85 -26.20 -1.12
CA ILE A 456 -10.96 -25.28 -0.87
C ILE A 456 -12.16 -25.74 -1.72
N PRO A 457 -13.30 -26.12 -1.09
CA PRO A 457 -14.44 -26.68 -1.80
C PRO A 457 -14.93 -25.79 -2.95
N GLY A 458 -15.24 -26.41 -4.09
CA GLY A 458 -15.73 -25.69 -5.28
C GLY A 458 -14.64 -25.01 -6.12
N THR A 459 -13.36 -25.21 -5.80
CA THR A 459 -12.24 -24.56 -6.50
C THR A 459 -11.12 -25.54 -6.85
N LYS A 460 -10.14 -25.06 -7.62
CA LYS A 460 -8.84 -25.75 -7.84
C LYS A 460 -7.76 -25.28 -6.87
N MET A 461 -8.10 -24.48 -5.86
CA MET A 461 -7.15 -23.94 -4.89
C MET A 461 -7.07 -24.86 -3.67
N SER A 462 -5.90 -24.87 -3.05
CA SER A 462 -5.67 -25.48 -1.74
C SER A 462 -5.11 -24.42 -0.80
N ALA A 463 -5.38 -24.60 0.49
CA ALA A 463 -4.85 -23.76 1.54
C ALA A 463 -4.07 -24.58 2.58
N ALA A 464 -3.07 -23.94 3.18
CA ALA A 464 -2.28 -24.47 4.28
C ALA A 464 -2.18 -23.45 5.41
N ARG A 465 -2.00 -23.95 6.63
CA ARG A 465 -1.69 -23.15 7.82
C ARG A 465 -0.33 -23.58 8.34
N LEU A 466 0.64 -22.67 8.38
CA LEU A 466 2.02 -22.95 8.75
C LEU A 466 2.39 -22.25 10.05
N ASP A 467 3.25 -22.87 10.85
CA ASP A 467 3.98 -22.15 11.90
C ASP A 467 5.24 -21.53 11.28
N VAL A 468 5.60 -20.33 11.73
CA VAL A 468 6.89 -19.71 11.46
C VAL A 468 7.56 -19.31 12.76
N MET A 469 8.88 -19.16 12.70
CA MET A 469 9.64 -18.62 13.83
C MET A 469 9.43 -17.11 13.94
N CYS A 470 9.81 -16.51 15.06
CA CYS A 470 9.92 -15.05 15.11
C CYS A 470 11.03 -14.57 14.15
N GLY A 471 10.80 -13.42 13.53
CA GLY A 471 11.75 -12.72 12.68
C GLY A 471 11.22 -12.43 11.28
N SER A 472 12.16 -12.12 10.38
CA SER A 472 11.89 -11.84 8.97
C SER A 472 11.86 -13.13 8.14
N HIS A 473 10.96 -13.16 7.18
CA HIS A 473 10.73 -14.30 6.30
C HIS A 473 10.45 -13.86 4.87
N THR A 474 10.83 -14.71 3.93
CA THR A 474 10.42 -14.61 2.54
C THR A 474 9.58 -15.82 2.15
N LEU A 475 8.54 -15.60 1.36
CA LEU A 475 7.76 -16.66 0.74
C LEU A 475 7.64 -16.39 -0.75
N VAL A 476 8.21 -17.26 -1.56
CA VAL A 476 8.29 -17.13 -3.02
C VAL A 476 7.84 -18.41 -3.71
N HIS A 477 7.66 -18.35 -5.02
CA HIS A 477 7.42 -19.51 -5.85
C HIS A 477 8.55 -19.68 -6.87
N VAL A 478 8.99 -20.92 -7.15
CA VAL A 478 10.05 -21.19 -8.13
C VAL A 478 9.71 -20.74 -9.55
N SER A 479 8.43 -20.75 -9.89
CA SER A 479 7.89 -20.20 -11.14
C SER A 479 7.45 -18.75 -10.91
N PRO A 480 8.04 -17.75 -11.60
CA PRO A 480 7.84 -16.33 -11.31
C PRO A 480 6.43 -15.80 -11.65
N GLY A 481 5.66 -16.53 -12.45
CA GLY A 481 4.30 -16.16 -12.84
C GLY A 481 3.20 -16.74 -11.95
N VAL A 482 3.53 -17.58 -10.97
CA VAL A 482 2.53 -18.18 -10.08
C VAL A 482 2.23 -17.22 -8.94
N THR A 483 0.95 -16.92 -8.78
CA THR A 483 0.44 -16.10 -7.67
C THR A 483 -0.16 -16.97 -6.58
N PHE A 484 -0.05 -16.50 -5.34
CA PHE A 484 -0.64 -17.12 -4.16
C PHE A 484 -0.97 -16.04 -3.13
N GLY A 485 -1.92 -16.31 -2.24
CA GLY A 485 -2.33 -15.40 -1.17
C GLY A 485 -1.64 -15.76 0.13
N VAL A 486 -1.28 -14.73 0.91
CA VAL A 486 -0.64 -14.89 2.21
C VAL A 486 -1.30 -13.95 3.22
N SER A 487 -1.63 -14.50 4.38
CA SER A 487 -2.01 -13.75 5.57
C SER A 487 -1.10 -14.16 6.72
N LEU A 488 -0.58 -13.19 7.46
CA LEU A 488 0.29 -13.40 8.62
C LEU A 488 -0.46 -12.98 9.87
N TYR A 489 -0.34 -13.78 10.92
CA TYR A 489 -0.91 -13.47 12.23
C TYR A 489 -0.11 -14.16 13.32
N GLY A 490 -0.29 -13.69 14.55
CA GLY A 490 0.32 -14.32 15.72
C GLY A 490 -0.51 -14.12 16.96
N PHE A 491 -0.19 -14.88 18.00
CA PHE A 491 -0.90 -14.82 19.27
C PHE A 491 0.02 -14.87 20.49
N THR A 492 -0.44 -14.28 21.58
CA THR A 492 -0.01 -14.61 22.95
C THR A 492 -1.22 -14.91 23.82
N ASP A 493 -1.06 -15.00 25.13
CA ASP A 493 -2.16 -15.40 26.02
C ASP A 493 -3.34 -14.41 26.01
N TRP A 494 -3.06 -13.11 25.97
CA TRP A 494 -4.04 -12.01 25.97
C TRP A 494 -3.74 -11.00 24.86
N ASP A 495 -3.23 -11.50 23.73
CA ASP A 495 -2.85 -10.64 22.62
C ASP A 495 -2.91 -11.40 21.30
N GLY A 496 -3.07 -10.67 20.20
CA GLY A 496 -3.02 -11.21 18.84
C GLY A 496 -2.78 -10.07 17.86
N TYR A 497 -2.32 -10.39 16.66
CA TYR A 497 -2.24 -9.41 15.56
C TYR A 497 -2.44 -10.14 14.24
N GLY A 498 -2.84 -9.43 13.20
CA GLY A 498 -2.84 -10.00 11.85
C GLY A 498 -2.92 -8.95 10.76
N TYR A 499 -2.34 -9.26 9.61
CA TYR A 499 -2.43 -8.41 8.42
C TYR A 499 -2.18 -9.26 7.15
N PRO A 500 -2.65 -8.81 5.98
CA PRO A 500 -2.27 -9.43 4.72
C PRO A 500 -0.75 -9.37 4.54
N GLY A 501 -0.14 -10.46 4.05
CA GLY A 501 1.30 -10.51 3.79
C GLY A 501 1.73 -9.54 2.68
N GLY A 502 0.80 -9.15 1.81
CA GLY A 502 1.00 -8.26 0.66
C GLY A 502 -0.22 -8.29 -0.24
N LEU A 503 -0.41 -7.25 -1.04
CA LEU A 503 -1.57 -7.04 -1.90
C LEU A 503 -1.14 -6.48 -3.25
N ARG A 504 -1.57 -7.11 -4.35
CA ARG A 504 -1.64 -6.44 -5.65
C ARG A 504 -2.93 -5.63 -5.70
N LEU A 505 -2.82 -4.34 -6.00
CA LEU A 505 -3.87 -3.34 -5.91
C LEU A 505 -4.04 -2.60 -7.24
N THR A 506 -3.98 -3.35 -8.34
CA THR A 506 -4.32 -2.82 -9.67
C THR A 506 -5.76 -2.33 -9.64
N ALA A 507 -5.95 -1.03 -9.85
CA ALA A 507 -7.29 -0.46 -10.05
C ALA A 507 -7.94 -1.26 -11.18
N GLY A 508 -9.14 -1.79 -10.95
CA GLY A 508 -9.74 -2.71 -11.90
C GLY A 508 -9.74 -2.12 -13.30
N ALA A 509 -9.02 -2.77 -14.22
CA ALA A 509 -9.06 -2.51 -15.66
C ALA A 509 -10.45 -2.88 -16.20
N TRP A 510 -11.46 -2.10 -15.83
CA TRP A 510 -12.86 -2.30 -16.22
C TRP A 510 -13.35 -1.18 -17.15
N TRP A 511 -12.46 -0.67 -18.00
CA TRP A 511 -12.87 0.12 -19.16
C TRP A 511 -12.31 -0.40 -20.50
N ALA A 512 -11.63 -1.55 -20.54
CA ALA A 512 -11.17 -2.15 -21.80
C ALA A 512 -11.85 -3.51 -22.04
N GLY A 513 -12.94 -3.50 -22.80
CA GLY A 513 -13.57 -4.73 -23.27
C GLY A 513 -15.01 -4.56 -23.73
N THR A 514 -15.23 -3.90 -24.86
CA THR A 514 -16.45 -4.13 -25.64
C THR A 514 -16.39 -5.55 -26.22
N PRO A 515 -17.44 -6.38 -26.06
CA PRO A 515 -17.59 -7.60 -26.84
C PRO A 515 -17.70 -7.22 -28.32
N GLN A 516 -16.97 -7.92 -29.18
CA GLN A 516 -17.09 -7.79 -30.62
C GLN A 516 -18.54 -8.00 -31.07
N GLY A 517 -19.05 -7.01 -31.82
CA GLY A 517 -20.08 -7.20 -32.84
C GLY A 517 -21.49 -6.76 -32.46
N VAL A 518 -21.78 -5.45 -32.55
CA VAL A 518 -22.96 -4.87 -33.25
C VAL A 518 -22.61 -3.42 -33.65
N ASP A 519 -23.16 -2.96 -34.77
CA ASP A 519 -22.83 -1.76 -35.57
C ASP A 519 -22.46 -0.44 -34.86
N ALA A 520 -21.56 0.27 -35.54
CA ALA A 520 -21.00 1.57 -35.18
C ALA A 520 -22.02 2.73 -35.24
N GLY A 521 -22.15 3.46 -34.13
CA GLY A 521 -22.63 4.85 -34.04
C GLY A 521 -21.51 5.76 -33.51
N PRO A 522 -21.54 7.08 -33.77
CA PRO A 522 -20.34 7.92 -33.72
C PRO A 522 -19.76 8.09 -32.30
N ASN A 523 -18.43 7.95 -32.23
CA ASN A 523 -17.56 8.13 -31.07
C ASN A 523 -17.88 9.37 -30.22
N ILE A 524 -18.08 9.16 -28.91
CA ILE A 524 -17.93 10.18 -27.87
C ILE A 524 -16.72 9.76 -27.01
N ASN A 525 -15.53 10.13 -27.46
CA ASN A 525 -14.33 10.07 -26.61
C ASN A 525 -14.16 11.41 -25.88
N ASP A 526 -13.81 11.31 -24.60
CA ASP A 526 -13.18 12.33 -23.74
C ASP A 526 -13.99 13.59 -23.38
N LYS A 527 -15.11 13.44 -22.66
CA LYS A 527 -15.73 14.54 -21.90
C LYS A 527 -16.20 14.09 -20.51
N GLU A 528 -15.63 14.69 -19.46
CA GLU A 528 -16.08 14.55 -18.08
C GLU A 528 -17.47 15.17 -17.89
N PHE A 529 -18.33 14.46 -17.14
CA PHE A 529 -19.69 14.88 -16.79
C PHE A 529 -19.65 15.73 -15.52
N LEU A 530 -20.05 17.01 -15.59
CA LEU A 530 -20.30 17.84 -14.41
C LEU A 530 -21.79 18.16 -14.36
N ILE A 531 -22.42 17.77 -13.25
CA ILE A 531 -23.84 18.06 -12.97
C ILE A 531 -23.88 19.36 -12.17
N ASP A 532 -24.77 20.28 -12.55
CA ASP A 532 -24.99 21.54 -11.83
C ASP A 532 -25.38 21.24 -10.37
N PRO A 533 -24.74 21.88 -9.37
CA PRO A 533 -24.99 21.63 -7.95
C PRO A 533 -26.41 21.92 -7.46
N GLN A 534 -27.27 22.54 -8.25
CA GLN A 534 -28.70 22.69 -7.93
C GLN A 534 -29.54 21.41 -8.22
N TYR A 535 -28.98 20.42 -8.91
CA TYR A 535 -29.68 19.18 -9.25
C TYR A 535 -29.11 17.96 -8.52
N ASN A 536 -30.00 17.13 -7.97
CA ASN A 536 -29.63 15.88 -7.31
C ASN A 536 -29.19 14.81 -8.34
N ARG A 537 -28.05 14.17 -8.06
CA ARG A 537 -27.41 13.18 -8.91
C ARG A 537 -28.20 11.88 -9.04
N GLU A 538 -29.02 11.53 -8.05
CA GLU A 538 -29.92 10.37 -8.13
C GLU A 538 -31.15 10.64 -9.01
N ASP A 539 -31.68 11.86 -8.99
CA ASP A 539 -32.88 12.20 -9.76
C ASP A 539 -32.60 12.27 -11.27
N ILE A 540 -31.43 12.77 -11.67
CA ILE A 540 -30.99 12.79 -13.08
C ILE A 540 -30.68 11.37 -13.61
N ARG A 541 -30.16 10.48 -12.76
CA ARG A 541 -29.83 9.09 -13.15
C ARG A 541 -31.06 8.25 -13.48
N ASN A 542 -32.23 8.62 -12.98
CA ASN A 542 -33.48 7.89 -13.15
C ASN A 542 -34.35 8.46 -14.30
N MET A 543 -33.90 9.50 -15.01
CA MET A 543 -34.62 10.09 -16.14
C MET A 543 -34.28 9.41 -17.47
N ALA A 544 -35.25 9.33 -18.38
CA ALA A 544 -34.98 8.96 -19.77
C ALA A 544 -34.15 10.08 -20.45
N PRO A 545 -33.26 9.75 -21.42
CA PRO A 545 -32.38 10.74 -22.04
C PRO A 545 -33.08 11.94 -22.71
N THR A 546 -34.36 11.82 -23.05
CA THR A 546 -35.19 12.89 -23.64
C THR A 546 -35.74 13.89 -22.62
N ASP A 547 -35.68 13.54 -21.33
CA ASP A 547 -36.40 14.25 -20.27
C ASP A 547 -35.45 15.02 -19.34
N ILE A 548 -34.14 15.01 -19.65
CA ILE A 548 -33.12 15.79 -18.92
C ILE A 548 -33.22 17.26 -19.36
N PRO A 549 -33.45 18.22 -18.44
CA PRO A 549 -33.51 19.63 -18.78
C PRO A 549 -32.20 20.10 -19.44
N PRO A 550 -32.24 20.88 -20.54
CA PRO A 550 -31.03 21.37 -21.22
C PRO A 550 -30.11 22.17 -20.29
N GLU A 551 -30.68 22.88 -19.31
CA GLU A 551 -29.95 23.62 -18.27
C GLU A 551 -29.27 22.75 -17.20
N ALA A 552 -29.60 21.46 -17.07
CA ALA A 552 -29.00 20.57 -16.05
C ALA A 552 -27.60 20.05 -16.43
N VAL A 553 -27.15 20.33 -17.66
CA VAL A 553 -25.88 19.84 -18.23
C VAL A 553 -25.02 21.03 -18.64
N GLN A 554 -23.97 21.32 -17.87
CA GLN A 554 -22.95 22.29 -18.30
C GLN A 554 -21.85 21.58 -19.10
N TRP A 555 -21.79 21.87 -20.38
CA TRP A 555 -20.72 21.40 -21.26
C TRP A 555 -19.45 22.24 -21.02
N LYS A 556 -18.40 21.60 -20.49
CA LYS A 556 -17.07 22.22 -20.45
C LYS A 556 -16.43 22.11 -21.83
N ASP A 557 -16.50 23.18 -22.60
CA ASP A 557 -15.97 23.20 -23.96
C ASP A 557 -14.45 23.45 -23.93
N TYR A 558 -13.64 22.40 -24.08
CA TYR A 558 -12.17 22.49 -24.16
C TYR A 558 -11.66 23.00 -25.53
N THR A 559 -12.51 23.70 -26.26
CA THR A 559 -12.25 24.18 -27.63
C THR A 559 -11.18 25.29 -27.61
N GLU A 560 -11.15 26.14 -26.58
CA GLU A 560 -10.14 27.19 -26.44
C GLU A 560 -8.72 26.62 -26.20
N SER A 561 -8.59 25.53 -25.42
CA SER A 561 -7.28 24.91 -25.16
C SER A 561 -6.71 24.22 -26.39
N LYS A 562 -7.55 23.59 -27.23
CA LYS A 562 -7.10 23.00 -28.50
C LYS A 562 -6.71 24.07 -29.52
N VAL A 563 -7.45 25.17 -29.59
CA VAL A 563 -7.09 26.31 -30.46
C VAL A 563 -5.81 27.00 -29.98
N LEU A 564 -5.58 27.13 -28.67
CA LEU A 564 -4.33 27.66 -28.13
C LEU A 564 -3.13 26.74 -28.43
N ILE A 565 -3.28 25.42 -28.28
CA ILE A 565 -2.21 24.45 -28.55
C ILE A 565 -1.91 24.39 -30.05
N ILE A 566 -2.94 24.33 -30.90
CA ILE A 566 -2.76 24.36 -32.36
C ILE A 566 -2.16 25.69 -32.79
N GLY A 567 -2.59 26.81 -32.21
CA GLY A 567 -2.02 28.13 -32.43
C GLY A 567 -0.55 28.21 -32.01
N PHE A 568 -0.18 27.65 -30.86
CA PHE A 568 1.19 27.62 -30.36
C PHE A 568 2.08 26.73 -31.23
N CYS A 569 1.59 25.56 -31.65
CA CYS A 569 2.29 24.66 -32.57
C CYS A 569 2.45 25.28 -33.97
N ALA A 570 1.43 25.96 -34.49
CA ALA A 570 1.52 26.67 -35.76
C ALA A 570 2.51 27.84 -35.70
N MET A 571 2.55 28.57 -34.58
CA MET A 571 3.50 29.65 -34.37
C MET A 571 4.95 29.13 -34.30
N LEU A 572 5.17 28.01 -33.60
CA LEU A 572 6.46 27.30 -33.56
C LEU A 572 6.87 26.80 -34.95
N LEU A 573 5.94 26.25 -35.73
CA LEU A 573 6.20 25.80 -37.09
C LEU A 573 6.59 26.96 -38.02
N VAL A 574 5.89 28.10 -37.91
CA VAL A 574 6.23 29.32 -38.67
C VAL A 574 7.61 29.86 -38.28
N LEU A 575 7.97 29.83 -37.00
CA LEU A 575 9.30 30.24 -36.53
C LEU A 575 10.42 29.32 -37.04
N VAL A 576 10.17 28.00 -37.06
CA VAL A 576 11.11 27.01 -37.60
C VAL A 576 11.26 27.17 -39.12
N ILE A 577 10.16 27.35 -39.85
CA ILE A 577 10.18 27.60 -41.30
C ILE A 577 10.90 28.93 -41.60
N ALA A 578 10.65 30.00 -40.84
CA ALA A 578 11.34 31.27 -41.01
C ALA A 578 12.85 31.15 -40.74
N ALA A 579 13.25 30.37 -39.73
CA ALA A 579 14.66 30.09 -39.46
C ALA A 579 15.31 29.28 -40.59
N LEU A 580 14.61 28.28 -41.13
CA LEU A 580 15.09 27.47 -42.26
C LEU A 580 15.19 28.31 -43.54
N ILE A 581 14.23 29.20 -43.81
CA ILE A 581 14.30 30.12 -44.95
C ILE A 581 15.44 31.13 -44.78
N GLN A 582 15.70 31.63 -43.57
CA GLN A 582 16.86 32.50 -43.31
C GLN A 582 18.20 31.77 -43.50
N ILE A 583 18.28 30.50 -43.12
CA ILE A 583 19.46 29.66 -43.37
C ILE A 583 19.62 29.40 -44.87
N GLN A 584 18.53 29.08 -45.57
CA GLN A 584 18.55 28.79 -47.00
C GLN A 584 18.89 30.03 -47.85
N ASN A 585 18.44 31.22 -47.45
CA ASN A 585 18.80 32.48 -48.10
C ASN A 585 20.26 32.87 -47.83
N ARG A 586 20.80 32.64 -46.61
CA ARG A 586 22.23 32.84 -46.32
C ARG A 586 23.13 31.92 -47.15
N CYS A 587 22.71 30.67 -47.38
CA CYS A 587 23.47 29.73 -48.21
C CYS A 587 23.41 30.06 -49.72
N LYS A 588 22.47 30.91 -50.16
CA LYS A 588 22.33 31.31 -51.58
C LYS A 588 23.24 32.49 -51.95
N ASP A 589 23.56 33.35 -50.98
CA ASP A 589 24.43 34.51 -51.20
C ASP A 589 25.93 34.13 -51.22
N ASP A 590 26.30 33.01 -50.59
CA ASP A 590 27.70 32.54 -50.50
C ASP A 590 28.21 31.75 -51.73
N ILE A 591 27.38 31.52 -52.77
CA ILE A 591 27.76 30.71 -53.96
C ILE A 591 28.17 31.58 -55.18
N SER A 592 28.17 32.91 -55.08
CA SER A 592 28.45 33.77 -56.24
C SER A 592 29.88 34.30 -56.40
N SER A 593 30.86 33.93 -55.55
CA SER A 593 32.24 34.40 -55.76
C SER A 593 33.32 33.50 -55.16
N THR A 594 33.94 32.65 -55.98
CA THR A 594 35.41 32.69 -56.22
C THR A 594 35.82 31.73 -57.35
N SER A 595 36.60 32.28 -58.28
CA SER A 595 37.10 31.69 -59.52
C SER A 595 38.39 30.86 -59.33
N MET A 596 38.58 29.91 -60.25
CA MET A 596 39.81 29.15 -60.54
C MET A 596 41.08 30.02 -60.59
N GLU A 597 42.19 29.48 -60.06
CA GLU A 597 43.46 29.46 -60.80
C GLU A 597 44.38 28.32 -60.32
N VAL A 598 45.11 27.77 -61.28
CA VAL A 598 45.95 26.56 -61.28
C VAL A 598 47.39 26.92 -60.95
N LEU A 599 48.15 26.05 -60.28
CA LEU A 599 49.62 25.98 -60.42
C LEU A 599 50.13 24.53 -60.26
N GLU A 600 51.03 24.17 -61.17
CA GLU A 600 51.62 22.85 -61.43
C GLU A 600 52.79 22.43 -60.52
N LEU A 601 53.02 21.11 -60.55
CA LEU A 601 54.14 20.22 -60.19
C LEU A 601 55.55 20.78 -59.91
N GLU A 602 56.23 20.16 -58.93
CA GLU A 602 57.56 19.52 -59.13
C GLU A 602 57.92 18.55 -57.97
N ASP A 603 58.55 17.43 -58.33
CA ASP A 603 59.22 16.40 -57.51
C ASP A 603 60.70 16.42 -57.98
N PRO A 604 61.78 16.18 -57.16
CA PRO A 604 62.19 14.79 -56.90
C PRO A 604 63.12 14.49 -55.67
N SER A 605 63.12 13.20 -55.29
CA SER A 605 64.27 12.29 -54.99
C SER A 605 65.11 12.33 -53.69
N SER A 606 65.35 11.10 -53.18
CA SER A 606 66.52 10.54 -52.44
C SER A 606 66.90 11.17 -51.08
N ASP A 607 67.30 10.48 -50.00
CA ASP A 607 68.11 9.25 -49.85
C ASP A 607 67.96 8.64 -48.43
N HIS A 608 68.28 7.34 -48.31
CA HIS A 608 68.58 6.49 -47.14
C HIS A 608 67.50 5.97 -46.18
#